data_AF-A0A5N7AL23-F1
#
_entry.id   AF-A0A5N7AL23-F1
#
_cell.length_a   1.000
_cell.length_b   1.000
_cell.length_c   1.000
_cell.angle_alpha   90.00
_cell.angle_beta   90.00
_cell.angle_gamma   90.00
#
_symmetry.space_group_name_H-M   'P 1'
#
loop_
_entity.id
_entity.type
_entity.pdbx_description
1 polymer ?
#
loop_
_entity_poly.entity_id
_entity_poly.type
_entity_poly.pdbx_seq_one_letter_code
_entity_poly.pdbx_strand_id
1 'polypeptide(L)'
;MHFQSVAAAILLSLSFTIHATQTFKNTGTTSGWSSINQEHKGTVQQVTNVVYGGSTALKMTQVYDSSYSGRYHSEVVHNDMYKLGDEGFYGFTFRLQESWQFSPAQSYNIAQFIADFGDTGCDDYMPSSMVWLIGDQLFTRVKTGSVCAQKTTTFSNLATVSAGVWHKIIIQAKWRADGTGYYKMWFDGKKVLEKYNIDTTVDDGRPFQFRVGLYANGWYDDGGMKGTQGTRQVWYDEIVAGTTFADADPDQQ
;
A
#
# COMPACT_ATOMS: atom_id res chain seq x y z
N MET A 1 -59.18 41.91 -15.97
CA MET A 1 -58.32 40.80 -16.43
C MET A 1 -56.93 41.01 -15.85
N HIS A 2 -56.55 40.21 -14.85
CA HIS A 2 -55.22 40.27 -14.22
C HIS A 2 -54.34 39.18 -14.85
N PHE A 3 -53.23 39.58 -15.46
CA PHE A 3 -52.18 38.66 -15.86
C PHE A 3 -51.14 38.61 -14.74
N GLN A 4 -51.06 37.47 -14.05
CA GLN A 4 -49.95 37.14 -13.16
C GLN A 4 -48.79 36.62 -14.01
N SER A 5 -47.69 37.36 -14.02
CA SER A 5 -46.41 36.89 -14.59
C SER A 5 -45.71 35.99 -13.57
N VAL A 6 -45.64 34.70 -13.86
CA VAL A 6 -44.82 33.74 -13.09
C VAL A 6 -43.41 33.78 -13.67
N ALA A 7 -42.46 34.28 -12.89
CA ALA A 7 -41.03 34.20 -13.21
C ALA A 7 -40.51 32.81 -12.79
N ALA A 8 -40.12 31.99 -13.76
CA ALA A 8 -39.46 30.72 -13.51
C ALA A 8 -37.95 30.95 -13.29
N ALA A 9 -37.47 30.68 -12.08
CA ALA A 9 -36.04 30.67 -11.77
C ALA A 9 -35.46 29.29 -12.13
N ILE A 10 -34.60 29.24 -13.14
CA ILE A 10 -33.86 28.03 -13.51
C ILE A 10 -32.58 27.98 -12.66
N LEU A 11 -32.53 27.07 -11.68
CA LEU A 11 -31.29 26.70 -11.00
C LEU A 11 -30.44 25.83 -11.94
N LEU A 12 -29.36 26.38 -12.48
CA LEU A 12 -28.31 25.57 -13.10
C LEU A 12 -27.51 24.87 -11.99
N SER A 13 -27.75 23.57 -11.82
CA SER A 13 -26.84 22.69 -11.07
C SER A 13 -25.55 22.51 -11.88
N LEU A 14 -24.47 23.17 -11.47
CA LEU A 14 -23.13 22.88 -11.95
C LEU A 14 -22.71 21.50 -11.43
N SER A 15 -22.98 20.46 -12.21
CA SER A 15 -22.45 19.12 -11.98
C SER A 15 -20.96 19.15 -12.28
N PHE A 16 -20.11 19.26 -11.25
CA PHE A 16 -18.68 19.00 -11.40
C PHE A 16 -18.51 17.52 -11.75
N THR A 17 -18.21 17.24 -13.03
CA THR A 17 -17.75 15.92 -13.44
C THR A 17 -16.36 15.71 -12.85
N ILE A 18 -16.27 14.92 -11.77
CA ILE A 18 -14.99 14.41 -11.27
C ILE A 18 -14.39 13.59 -12.41
N HIS A 19 -13.35 14.10 -13.05
CA HIS A 19 -12.63 13.36 -14.08
C HIS A 19 -11.77 12.31 -13.39
N ALA A 20 -11.99 11.05 -13.73
CA ALA A 20 -11.12 9.95 -13.35
C ALA A 20 -9.69 10.30 -13.76
N THR A 21 -8.77 10.37 -12.80
CA THR A 21 -7.38 10.75 -13.01
C THR A 21 -6.48 9.75 -12.31
N GLN A 22 -5.70 9.03 -13.10
CA GLN A 22 -4.55 8.28 -12.61
C GLN A 22 -3.46 9.27 -12.19
N THR A 23 -3.08 9.23 -10.92
CA THR A 23 -2.10 10.13 -10.32
C THR A 23 -0.69 9.53 -10.33
N PHE A 24 -0.58 8.21 -10.43
CA PHE A 24 0.68 7.50 -10.54
C PHE A 24 0.52 6.18 -11.31
N LYS A 25 1.53 5.82 -12.10
CA LYS A 25 1.65 4.52 -12.76
C LYS A 25 3.10 4.11 -12.92
N ASN A 26 3.37 2.83 -12.64
CA ASN A 26 4.63 2.17 -12.93
C ASN A 26 4.40 0.73 -13.39
N THR A 27 4.81 0.41 -14.61
CA THR A 27 4.68 -0.90 -15.25
C THR A 27 5.93 -1.76 -15.01
N GLY A 28 6.36 -1.83 -13.74
CA GLY A 28 7.45 -2.71 -13.35
C GLY A 28 8.86 -2.23 -13.73
N THR A 29 9.13 -0.93 -13.64
CA THR A 29 10.46 -0.34 -13.94
C THR A 29 11.07 0.34 -12.72
N THR A 30 12.41 0.44 -12.67
CA THR A 30 13.09 1.21 -11.61
C THR A 30 13.05 2.73 -11.83
N SER A 31 12.57 3.18 -12.99
CA SER A 31 12.37 4.60 -13.28
C SER A 31 11.00 5.08 -12.79
N GLY A 32 10.85 6.37 -12.53
CA GLY A 32 9.57 6.97 -12.09
C GLY A 32 9.29 6.91 -10.59
N TRP A 33 10.18 6.31 -9.80
CA TRP A 33 10.14 6.33 -8.34
C TRP A 33 10.90 7.54 -7.79
N SER A 34 10.48 8.06 -6.64
CA SER A 34 11.18 9.13 -5.93
C SER A 34 12.53 8.67 -5.40
N SER A 35 12.60 7.42 -4.90
CA SER A 35 13.84 6.78 -4.47
C SER A 35 13.70 5.26 -4.42
N ILE A 36 14.81 4.58 -4.18
CA ILE A 36 14.88 3.14 -3.93
C ILE A 36 15.52 2.95 -2.56
N ASN A 37 14.87 2.16 -1.69
CA ASN A 37 15.38 1.80 -0.38
C ASN A 37 15.91 0.36 -0.40
N GLN A 38 17.23 0.20 -0.32
CA GLN A 38 17.92 -1.09 -0.27
C GLN A 38 18.76 -1.15 0.99
N GLU A 39 18.32 -1.93 1.96
CA GLU A 39 19.07 -2.16 3.19
C GLU A 39 19.81 -3.48 3.17
N HIS A 40 21.00 -3.44 3.76
CA HIS A 40 21.88 -4.60 3.94
C HIS A 40 22.13 -5.34 2.62
N LYS A 41 21.78 -6.63 2.56
CA LYS A 41 21.93 -7.50 1.38
C LYS A 41 20.71 -7.45 0.44
N GLY A 42 19.85 -6.46 0.62
CA GLY A 42 18.63 -6.26 -0.14
C GLY A 42 18.88 -5.79 -1.58
N THR A 43 18.03 -6.22 -2.52
CA THR A 43 18.08 -5.76 -3.91
C THR A 43 16.71 -5.37 -4.45
N VAL A 44 16.70 -4.36 -5.32
CA VAL A 44 15.56 -3.98 -6.17
C VAL A 44 16.05 -4.01 -7.61
N GLN A 45 15.50 -4.90 -8.43
CA GLN A 45 15.95 -5.11 -9.81
C GLN A 45 14.78 -5.07 -10.78
N GLN A 46 14.95 -4.40 -11.91
CA GLN A 46 14.07 -4.59 -13.07
C GLN A 46 14.43 -5.92 -13.76
N VAL A 47 13.42 -6.72 -14.07
CA VAL A 47 13.57 -8.05 -14.69
C VAL A 47 12.59 -8.22 -15.85
N THR A 48 12.88 -9.16 -16.74
CA THR A 48 12.07 -9.44 -17.94
C THR A 48 11.55 -10.88 -18.02
N ASN A 49 11.89 -11.72 -17.03
CA ASN A 49 11.61 -13.16 -17.06
C ASN A 49 10.38 -13.58 -16.22
N VAL A 50 9.99 -12.78 -15.22
CA VAL A 50 8.79 -12.99 -14.41
C VAL A 50 8.06 -11.66 -14.38
N VAL A 51 7.00 -11.53 -15.17
CA VAL A 51 6.30 -10.27 -15.46
C VAL A 51 4.79 -10.51 -15.35
N TYR A 52 4.02 -9.51 -14.92
CA TYR A 52 2.54 -9.57 -14.92
C TYR A 52 2.01 -9.03 -16.24
N GLY A 53 2.35 -7.77 -16.54
CA GLY A 53 1.93 -7.03 -17.72
C GLY A 53 3.13 -6.47 -18.49
N GLY A 54 2.98 -6.28 -19.80
CA GLY A 54 4.05 -5.71 -20.62
C GLY A 54 5.32 -6.58 -20.67
N SER A 55 6.49 -5.93 -20.55
CA SER A 55 7.81 -6.56 -20.78
C SER A 55 8.73 -6.59 -19.56
N THR A 56 8.36 -5.93 -18.46
CA THR A 56 9.24 -5.71 -17.30
C THR A 56 8.47 -5.82 -16.01
N ALA A 57 9.10 -6.33 -14.96
CA ALA A 57 8.62 -6.25 -13.59
C ALA A 57 9.77 -5.86 -12.65
N LEU A 58 9.43 -5.48 -11.43
CA LEU A 58 10.40 -5.33 -10.35
C LEU A 58 10.53 -6.65 -9.59
N LYS A 59 11.75 -6.98 -9.17
CA LYS A 59 12.08 -8.09 -8.27
C LYS A 59 12.81 -7.54 -7.06
N MET A 60 12.19 -7.73 -5.90
CA MET A 60 12.73 -7.36 -4.60
C MET A 60 13.29 -8.62 -3.96
N THR A 61 14.50 -8.55 -3.41
CA THR A 61 15.12 -9.68 -2.71
C THR A 61 15.68 -9.21 -1.39
N GLN A 62 15.47 -9.98 -0.32
CA GLN A 62 16.17 -9.81 0.95
C GLN A 62 16.89 -11.10 1.35
N VAL A 63 18.04 -10.93 2.01
CA VAL A 63 18.89 -12.03 2.47
C VAL A 63 19.18 -11.85 3.96
N TYR A 64 18.69 -12.80 4.75
CA TYR A 64 18.90 -12.82 6.20
C TYR A 64 20.37 -12.97 6.55
N ASP A 65 20.80 -12.24 7.58
CA ASP A 65 22.14 -12.27 8.12
C ASP A 65 22.09 -12.26 9.65
N SER A 66 22.47 -13.37 10.27
CA SER A 66 22.42 -13.51 11.73
C SER A 66 23.38 -12.58 12.48
N SER A 67 24.34 -11.96 11.79
CA SER A 67 25.27 -10.99 12.38
C SER A 67 24.78 -9.54 12.29
N TYR A 68 23.68 -9.30 11.57
CA TYR A 68 23.15 -7.96 11.33
C TYR A 68 21.96 -7.66 12.24
N SER A 69 22.00 -6.49 12.90
CA SER A 69 21.00 -6.04 13.88
C SER A 69 20.04 -4.97 13.36
N GLY A 70 20.16 -4.55 12.10
CA GLY A 70 19.30 -3.54 11.49
C GLY A 70 18.05 -4.13 10.84
N ARG A 71 17.38 -3.29 10.03
CA ARG A 71 16.15 -3.64 9.31
C ARG A 71 16.45 -4.14 7.89
N TYR A 72 15.44 -4.72 7.25
CA TYR A 72 15.59 -5.44 5.98
C TYR A 72 14.61 -4.92 4.93
N HIS A 73 14.78 -3.67 4.49
CA HIS A 73 13.97 -3.06 3.42
C HIS A 73 14.55 -3.31 2.01
N SER A 74 13.69 -3.63 1.06
CA SER A 74 13.97 -3.64 -0.39
C SER A 74 12.74 -3.14 -1.11
N GLU A 75 12.66 -1.82 -1.26
CA GLU A 75 11.45 -1.10 -1.63
C GLU A 75 11.73 -0.03 -2.66
N VAL A 76 10.73 0.25 -3.49
CA VAL A 76 10.66 1.48 -4.27
C VAL A 76 9.72 2.46 -3.56
N VAL A 77 10.04 3.75 -3.66
CA VAL A 77 9.37 4.81 -2.88
C VAL A 77 8.75 5.83 -3.83
N HIS A 78 7.47 6.11 -3.64
CA HIS A 78 6.81 7.28 -4.21
C HIS A 78 6.43 8.23 -3.07
N ASN A 79 6.97 9.45 -3.10
CA ASN A 79 6.66 10.45 -2.10
C ASN A 79 5.24 11.02 -2.30
N ASP A 80 4.70 11.61 -1.23
CA ASP A 80 3.48 12.42 -1.30
C ASP A 80 2.24 11.74 -1.90
N MET A 81 2.04 10.46 -1.59
CA MET A 81 0.94 9.66 -2.13
C MET A 81 -0.43 9.99 -1.51
N TYR A 82 -0.47 10.28 -0.21
CA TYR A 82 -1.68 10.77 0.43
C TYR A 82 -1.35 11.71 1.59
N LYS A 83 -2.28 12.57 1.97
CA LYS A 83 -2.29 13.27 3.27
C LYS A 83 -3.68 13.22 3.91
N LEU A 84 -3.76 13.65 5.16
CA LEU A 84 -5.04 13.81 5.86
C LEU A 84 -6.01 14.67 5.03
N GLY A 85 -7.22 14.16 4.81
CA GLY A 85 -8.27 14.78 4.02
C GLY A 85 -8.45 14.17 2.63
N ASP A 86 -7.45 13.47 2.10
CA ASP A 86 -7.49 12.89 0.75
C ASP A 86 -8.41 11.66 0.67
N GLU A 87 -8.82 11.35 -0.55
CA GLU A 87 -9.39 10.08 -0.92
C GLU A 87 -8.68 9.55 -2.17
N GLY A 88 -8.35 8.26 -2.19
CA GLY A 88 -7.68 7.65 -3.32
C GLY A 88 -7.85 6.14 -3.42
N PHE A 89 -7.49 5.63 -4.60
CA PHE A 89 -7.33 4.22 -4.88
C PHE A 89 -5.87 3.90 -5.17
N TYR A 90 -5.39 2.76 -4.69
CA TYR A 90 -4.00 2.32 -4.80
C TYR A 90 -3.97 0.85 -5.18
N GLY A 91 -3.42 0.55 -6.35
CA GLY A 91 -3.36 -0.79 -6.93
C GLY A 91 -1.93 -1.25 -7.13
N PHE A 92 -1.67 -2.54 -6.94
CA PHE A 92 -0.43 -3.17 -7.35
C PHE A 92 -0.62 -4.67 -7.50
N THR A 93 0.20 -5.28 -8.35
CA THR A 93 0.35 -6.74 -8.38
C THR A 93 1.61 -7.16 -7.65
N PHE A 94 1.56 -8.34 -7.04
CA PHE A 94 2.73 -8.95 -6.43
C PHE A 94 2.74 -10.46 -6.67
N ARG A 95 3.94 -11.06 -6.67
CA ARG A 95 4.13 -12.50 -6.76
C ARG A 95 5.20 -12.93 -5.78
N LEU A 96 4.89 -13.87 -4.90
CA LEU A 96 5.90 -14.51 -4.05
C LEU A 96 6.72 -15.52 -4.87
N GLN A 97 7.96 -15.77 -4.45
CA GLN A 97 8.74 -16.86 -5.05
C GLN A 97 8.00 -18.18 -4.98
N GLU A 98 8.15 -19.03 -5.98
CA GLU A 98 7.38 -20.27 -6.12
C GLU A 98 7.53 -21.22 -4.93
N SER A 99 8.73 -21.29 -4.37
CA SER A 99 9.05 -22.09 -3.20
C SER A 99 8.86 -21.36 -1.86
N TRP A 100 8.02 -20.31 -1.80
CA TRP A 100 7.88 -19.49 -0.60
C TRP A 100 7.53 -20.34 0.64
N GLN A 101 8.35 -20.22 1.69
CA GLN A 101 8.14 -20.94 2.95
C GLN A 101 7.21 -20.12 3.85
N PHE A 102 5.96 -20.57 3.99
CA PHE A 102 4.97 -19.93 4.86
C PHE A 102 5.09 -20.31 6.34
N SER A 103 5.69 -21.46 6.66
CA SER A 103 5.82 -21.95 8.04
C SER A 103 7.29 -22.24 8.41
N PRO A 104 7.73 -21.92 9.63
CA PRO A 104 7.01 -21.18 10.70
C PRO A 104 6.64 -19.75 10.27
N ALA A 105 5.46 -19.30 10.70
CA ALA A 105 4.91 -18.01 10.31
C ALA A 105 5.72 -16.84 10.89
N GLN A 106 6.00 -15.85 10.04
CA GLN A 106 6.70 -14.62 10.37
C GLN A 106 6.19 -13.49 9.48
N SER A 107 6.30 -12.25 9.95
CA SER A 107 5.84 -11.08 9.19
C SER A 107 6.77 -10.74 8.03
N TYR A 108 6.19 -10.57 6.85
CA TYR A 108 6.85 -10.02 5.66
C TYR A 108 5.94 -8.94 5.06
N ASN A 109 6.32 -7.67 5.24
CA ASN A 109 5.60 -6.53 4.69
C ASN A 109 5.87 -6.39 3.19
N ILE A 110 4.79 -6.18 2.42
CA ILE A 110 4.83 -6.12 0.95
C ILE A 110 4.45 -4.75 0.39
N ALA A 111 3.78 -3.90 1.18
CA ALA A 111 3.54 -2.50 0.87
C ALA A 111 3.27 -1.70 2.15
N GLN A 112 3.56 -0.40 2.14
CA GLN A 112 3.27 0.47 3.26
C GLN A 112 3.11 1.93 2.85
N PHE A 113 2.35 2.65 3.66
CA PHE A 113 2.36 4.09 3.69
C PHE A 113 3.13 4.57 4.92
N ILE A 114 4.06 5.51 4.72
CA ILE A 114 5.00 5.91 5.77
C ILE A 114 5.41 7.37 5.61
N ALA A 115 5.57 8.07 6.73
CA ALA A 115 6.09 9.43 6.76
C ALA A 115 7.15 9.59 7.85
N ASP A 116 8.01 10.57 7.67
CA ASP A 116 9.01 10.98 8.65
C ASP A 116 8.36 11.88 9.71
N PHE A 117 8.57 11.54 10.97
CA PHE A 117 8.14 12.23 12.18
C PHE A 117 9.29 12.53 13.13
N GLY A 118 10.55 12.40 12.68
CA GLY A 118 11.74 12.67 13.50
C GLY A 118 11.80 14.10 14.04
N ASP A 119 11.08 15.03 13.42
CA ASP A 119 10.91 16.42 13.87
C ASP A 119 10.00 16.57 15.10
N THR A 120 9.16 15.57 15.39
CA THR A 120 8.15 15.63 16.47
C THR A 120 8.67 15.18 17.82
N GLY A 121 9.78 14.42 17.85
CA GLY A 121 10.29 13.76 19.06
C GLY A 121 9.42 12.59 19.55
N CYS A 122 8.40 12.19 18.81
CA CYS A 122 7.46 11.12 19.19
C CYS A 122 7.67 9.81 18.43
N ASP A 123 8.22 9.87 17.22
CA ASP A 123 8.54 8.71 16.37
C ASP A 123 9.67 9.10 15.39
N ASP A 124 10.28 8.13 14.73
CA ASP A 124 11.19 8.38 13.60
C ASP A 124 10.41 8.31 12.27
N TYR A 125 10.43 7.19 11.57
CA TYR A 125 9.59 6.93 10.41
C TYR A 125 8.39 6.10 10.86
N MET A 126 7.19 6.68 10.79
CA MET A 126 5.98 6.05 11.28
C MET A 126 5.17 5.44 10.13
N PRO A 127 5.16 4.10 9.96
CA PRO A 127 4.27 3.47 9.00
C PRO A 127 2.82 3.50 9.51
N SER A 128 1.92 4.03 8.68
CA SER A 128 0.49 4.05 8.96
C SER A 128 -0.16 2.74 8.50
N SER A 129 -0.80 2.75 7.34
CA SER A 129 -1.33 1.55 6.70
C SER A 129 -0.20 0.72 6.11
N MET A 130 -0.24 -0.57 6.42
CA MET A 130 0.71 -1.58 5.96
C MET A 130 -0.08 -2.73 5.37
N VAL A 131 0.53 -3.44 4.42
CA VAL A 131 0.03 -4.70 3.85
C VAL A 131 1.14 -5.73 3.99
N TRP A 132 0.85 -6.84 4.66
CA TRP A 132 1.86 -7.85 4.96
C TRP A 132 1.27 -9.25 5.03
N LEU A 133 2.17 -10.24 5.07
CA LEU A 133 1.84 -11.65 5.25
C LEU A 133 2.28 -12.12 6.63
N ILE A 134 1.45 -12.93 7.29
CA ILE A 134 1.87 -13.80 8.39
C ILE A 134 1.44 -15.21 8.01
N GLY A 135 2.41 -16.09 7.80
CA GLY A 135 2.12 -17.36 7.13
C GLY A 135 1.59 -17.08 5.72
N ASP A 136 0.58 -17.84 5.30
CA ASP A 136 -0.10 -17.67 4.01
C ASP A 136 -1.28 -16.67 4.07
N GLN A 137 -1.45 -15.94 5.18
CA GLN A 137 -2.58 -15.04 5.36
C GLN A 137 -2.18 -13.59 5.10
N LEU A 138 -3.04 -12.88 4.35
CA LEU A 138 -2.92 -11.45 4.09
C LEU A 138 -3.48 -10.63 5.26
N PHE A 139 -2.74 -9.59 5.63
CA PHE A 139 -3.09 -8.63 6.67
C PHE A 139 -2.99 -7.21 6.14
N THR A 140 -3.77 -6.31 6.73
CA THR A 140 -3.60 -4.87 6.58
C THR A 140 -3.87 -4.17 7.91
N ARG A 141 -3.48 -2.90 8.04
CA ARG A 141 -3.89 -2.06 9.17
C ARG A 141 -4.21 -0.64 8.75
N VAL A 142 -4.80 0.10 9.69
CA VAL A 142 -4.76 1.57 9.74
C VAL A 142 -4.11 2.01 11.05
N LYS A 143 -3.52 3.21 11.05
CA LYS A 143 -2.95 3.84 12.24
C LYS A 143 -3.56 5.23 12.42
N THR A 144 -4.04 5.52 13.63
CA THR A 144 -4.89 6.67 13.93
C THR A 144 -4.48 7.32 15.26
N GLY A 145 -5.20 8.34 15.71
CA GLY A 145 -4.85 9.13 16.90
C GLY A 145 -3.84 10.22 16.58
N SER A 146 -3.20 10.77 17.60
CA SER A 146 -2.13 11.74 17.40
C SER A 146 -0.79 11.09 17.17
N VAL A 147 0.16 11.84 16.60
CA VAL A 147 1.54 11.37 16.36
C VAL A 147 2.18 10.78 17.61
N CYS A 148 1.90 11.37 18.78
CA CYS A 148 2.47 10.94 20.06
C CYS A 148 1.59 9.96 20.84
N ALA A 149 0.36 9.68 20.37
CA ALA A 149 -0.60 8.78 21.00
C ALA A 149 -1.31 7.92 19.94
N GLN A 150 -0.49 7.23 19.16
CA GLN A 150 -0.94 6.45 18.00
C GLN A 150 -1.73 5.22 18.44
N LYS A 151 -2.73 4.84 17.64
CA LYS A 151 -3.49 3.58 17.78
C LYS A 151 -3.45 2.80 16.49
N THR A 152 -3.15 1.51 16.58
CA THR A 152 -3.17 0.60 15.41
C THR A 152 -4.44 -0.26 15.45
N THR A 153 -5.13 -0.35 14.32
CA THR A 153 -6.21 -1.33 14.11
C THR A 153 -5.80 -2.28 13.00
N THR A 154 -5.56 -3.54 13.36
CA THR A 154 -5.16 -4.60 12.43
C THR A 154 -6.39 -5.37 11.93
N PHE A 155 -6.40 -5.66 10.64
CA PHE A 155 -7.34 -6.57 10.00
C PHE A 155 -6.59 -7.78 9.47
N SER A 156 -6.96 -8.95 9.98
CA SER A 156 -6.23 -10.21 9.79
C SER A 156 -7.00 -11.18 8.91
N ASN A 157 -6.32 -12.19 8.36
CA ASN A 157 -6.92 -13.30 7.62
C ASN A 157 -7.84 -12.82 6.48
N LEU A 158 -7.40 -11.79 5.74
CA LEU A 158 -8.20 -11.16 4.69
C LEU A 158 -8.33 -12.08 3.46
N ALA A 159 -7.25 -12.79 3.15
CA ALA A 159 -7.19 -13.77 2.09
C ALA A 159 -6.04 -14.75 2.35
N THR A 160 -6.16 -15.97 1.80
CA THR A 160 -5.03 -16.88 1.65
C THR A 160 -4.24 -16.51 0.40
N VAL A 161 -2.93 -16.41 0.52
CA VAL A 161 -1.99 -16.03 -0.53
C VAL A 161 -1.21 -17.28 -0.97
N SER A 162 -1.19 -17.54 -2.26
CA SER A 162 -0.41 -18.65 -2.83
C SER A 162 0.97 -18.19 -3.30
N ALA A 163 1.93 -19.10 -3.25
CA ALA A 163 3.26 -18.88 -3.79
C ALA A 163 3.25 -19.02 -5.33
N GLY A 164 4.19 -18.36 -6.02
CA GLY A 164 4.46 -18.63 -7.43
C GLY A 164 3.42 -18.14 -8.43
N VAL A 165 2.38 -17.45 -7.99
CA VAL A 165 1.36 -16.82 -8.86
C VAL A 165 1.28 -15.33 -8.59
N TRP A 166 0.82 -14.58 -9.58
CA TRP A 166 0.54 -13.16 -9.41
C TRP A 166 -0.78 -12.97 -8.69
N HIS A 167 -0.75 -12.08 -7.71
CA HIS A 167 -1.90 -11.60 -6.97
C HIS A 167 -2.05 -10.10 -7.17
N LYS A 168 -3.28 -9.62 -7.00
CA LYS A 168 -3.66 -8.23 -7.19
C LYS A 168 -4.26 -7.66 -5.92
N ILE A 169 -3.77 -6.50 -5.50
CA ILE A 169 -4.33 -5.74 -4.39
C ILE A 169 -4.83 -4.40 -4.90
N ILE A 170 -6.03 -4.01 -4.47
CA ILE A 170 -6.54 -2.66 -4.63
C ILE A 170 -7.01 -2.17 -3.27
N ILE A 171 -6.55 -1.00 -2.85
CA ILE A 171 -6.97 -0.31 -1.64
C ILE A 171 -7.79 0.90 -2.06
N GLN A 172 -8.95 1.11 -1.43
CA GLN A 172 -9.66 2.39 -1.46
C GLN A 172 -9.64 2.95 -0.05
N ALA A 173 -9.15 4.17 0.11
CA ALA A 173 -9.09 4.83 1.40
C ALA A 173 -9.55 6.29 1.31
N LYS A 174 -10.36 6.70 2.29
CA LYS A 174 -10.63 8.10 2.60
C LYS A 174 -9.92 8.42 3.91
N TRP A 175 -8.87 9.22 3.83
CA TRP A 175 -7.90 9.48 4.89
C TRP A 175 -8.42 10.55 5.85
N ARG A 176 -8.89 10.13 7.02
CA ARG A 176 -9.54 10.99 8.03
C ARG A 176 -9.10 10.62 9.44
N ALA A 177 -9.26 11.58 10.34
CA ALA A 177 -9.03 11.45 11.79
C ALA A 177 -10.22 11.99 12.60
N ASP A 178 -11.42 11.98 12.01
CA ASP A 178 -12.66 12.53 12.57
C ASP A 178 -13.84 11.53 12.52
N GLY A 179 -13.55 10.24 12.35
CA GLY A 179 -14.54 9.18 12.25
C GLY A 179 -15.33 9.16 10.93
N THR A 180 -14.99 9.98 9.93
CA THR A 180 -15.70 10.03 8.64
C THR A 180 -14.97 9.30 7.49
N GLY A 181 -13.90 8.59 7.82
CA GLY A 181 -13.08 7.83 6.87
C GLY A 181 -13.65 6.45 6.54
N TYR A 182 -13.04 5.84 5.52
CA TYR A 182 -13.23 4.43 5.19
C TYR A 182 -11.96 3.82 4.65
N TYR A 183 -11.85 2.51 4.83
CA TYR A 183 -10.74 1.71 4.33
C TYR A 183 -11.29 0.40 3.78
N LYS A 184 -11.04 0.14 2.51
CA LYS A 184 -11.53 -1.03 1.77
C LYS A 184 -10.39 -1.66 1.01
N MET A 185 -10.45 -2.97 0.84
CA MET A 185 -9.43 -3.72 0.12
C MET A 185 -10.07 -4.82 -0.73
N TRP A 186 -9.52 -5.00 -1.92
CA TRP A 186 -9.79 -6.11 -2.81
C TRP A 186 -8.51 -6.93 -2.98
N PHE A 187 -8.67 -8.24 -3.01
CA PHE A 187 -7.63 -9.21 -3.32
C PHE A 187 -8.14 -10.08 -4.46
N ASP A 188 -7.39 -10.15 -5.56
CA ASP A 188 -7.74 -10.90 -6.78
C ASP A 188 -9.17 -10.62 -7.26
N GLY A 189 -9.54 -9.33 -7.27
CA GLY A 189 -10.87 -8.86 -7.69
C GLY A 189 -11.99 -9.05 -6.66
N LYS A 190 -11.78 -9.81 -5.59
CA LYS A 190 -12.76 -10.00 -4.52
C LYS A 190 -12.57 -8.96 -3.42
N LYS A 191 -13.65 -8.26 -3.02
CA LYS A 191 -13.62 -7.38 -1.85
C LYS A 191 -13.41 -8.22 -0.58
N VAL A 192 -12.31 -7.99 0.13
CA VAL A 192 -11.91 -8.72 1.34
C VAL A 192 -12.03 -7.88 2.62
N LEU A 193 -12.06 -6.56 2.48
CA LEU A 193 -12.25 -5.64 3.60
C LEU A 193 -13.16 -4.48 3.18
N GLU A 194 -14.08 -4.13 4.07
CA GLU A 194 -14.91 -2.94 3.93
C GLU A 194 -15.23 -2.37 5.31
N LYS A 195 -14.66 -1.20 5.62
CA LYS A 195 -14.91 -0.49 6.88
C LYS A 195 -15.27 0.97 6.57
N TYR A 196 -16.32 1.45 7.23
CA TYR A 196 -16.82 2.82 7.14
C TYR A 196 -16.88 3.45 8.53
N ASN A 197 -16.94 4.78 8.57
CA ASN A 197 -17.08 5.57 9.79
C ASN A 197 -15.97 5.30 10.80
N ILE A 198 -14.73 5.26 10.31
CA ILE A 198 -13.52 5.04 11.10
C ILE A 198 -12.51 6.14 10.85
N ASP A 199 -11.61 6.35 11.81
CA ASP A 199 -10.34 7.00 11.53
C ASP A 199 -9.47 6.08 10.68
N THR A 200 -8.70 6.66 9.76
CA THR A 200 -7.88 5.92 8.79
C THR A 200 -6.44 6.42 8.70
N THR A 201 -6.14 7.58 9.29
CA THR A 201 -4.78 8.11 9.45
C THR A 201 -4.66 8.89 10.77
N VAL A 202 -3.44 9.30 11.13
CA VAL A 202 -3.19 10.19 12.27
C VAL A 202 -3.71 11.61 12.01
N ASP A 203 -3.92 12.39 13.07
CA ASP A 203 -4.40 13.78 13.03
C ASP A 203 -3.33 14.82 12.60
N ASP A 204 -2.40 14.41 11.72
CA ASP A 204 -1.33 15.25 11.18
C ASP A 204 -1.49 15.44 9.66
N GLY A 205 -1.30 16.67 9.20
CA GLY A 205 -1.53 17.07 7.80
C GLY A 205 -0.41 16.70 6.83
N ARG A 206 0.70 16.12 7.29
CA ARG A 206 1.85 15.80 6.44
C ARG A 206 1.54 14.71 5.41
N PRO A 207 2.22 14.75 4.26
CA PRO A 207 2.09 13.70 3.27
C PRO A 207 2.80 12.42 3.69
N PHE A 208 2.18 11.28 3.34
CA PHE A 208 2.72 9.94 3.46
C PHE A 208 3.22 9.45 2.10
N GLN A 209 4.39 8.83 2.12
CA GLN A 209 4.94 8.10 0.99
C GLN A 209 4.12 6.82 0.78
N PHE A 210 4.12 6.29 -0.44
CA PHE A 210 3.74 4.92 -0.72
C PHE A 210 4.96 4.13 -1.14
N ARG A 211 5.16 3.00 -0.47
CA ARG A 211 6.25 2.06 -0.75
C ARG A 211 5.66 0.71 -1.09
N VAL A 212 6.16 0.13 -2.17
CA VAL A 212 5.96 -1.29 -2.49
C VAL A 212 7.31 -1.98 -2.48
N GLY A 213 7.35 -3.19 -1.94
CA GLY A 213 8.56 -3.96 -1.85
C GLY A 213 8.61 -4.88 -0.65
N LEU A 214 9.69 -5.63 -0.56
CA LEU A 214 9.90 -6.61 0.50
C LEU A 214 10.57 -5.94 1.70
N TYR A 215 9.81 -5.72 2.76
CA TYR A 215 10.33 -5.42 4.08
C TYR A 215 10.18 -6.64 4.98
N ALA A 216 11.29 -7.36 5.22
CA ALA A 216 11.31 -8.56 6.06
C ALA A 216 11.33 -8.20 7.56
N ASN A 217 10.31 -7.46 7.99
CA ASN A 217 10.23 -6.83 9.31
C ASN A 217 10.29 -7.84 10.45
N GLY A 218 9.68 -9.01 10.28
CA GLY A 218 9.71 -10.06 11.30
C GLY A 218 11.12 -10.52 11.67
N TRP A 219 12.11 -10.42 10.78
CA TRP A 219 13.51 -10.77 11.12
C TRP A 219 14.10 -9.86 12.18
N TYR A 220 13.76 -8.56 12.14
CA TYR A 220 14.17 -7.60 13.16
C TYR A 220 13.26 -7.68 14.39
N ASP A 221 11.94 -7.64 14.18
CA ASP A 221 10.94 -7.56 15.25
C ASP A 221 10.94 -8.80 16.16
N ASP A 222 11.18 -9.99 15.62
CA ASP A 222 11.26 -11.24 16.39
C ASP A 222 12.70 -11.56 16.88
N GLY A 223 13.69 -10.71 16.58
CA GLY A 223 15.09 -10.94 16.93
C GLY A 223 15.79 -12.05 16.13
N GLY A 224 15.23 -12.47 14.99
CA GLY A 224 15.84 -13.43 14.08
C GLY A 224 14.88 -14.02 13.05
N MET A 225 15.43 -14.72 12.05
CA MET A 225 14.62 -15.42 11.05
C MET A 225 14.01 -16.71 11.62
N LYS A 226 12.72 -16.91 11.37
CA LYS A 226 12.05 -18.18 11.56
C LYS A 226 12.14 -19.05 10.29
N GLY A 227 12.40 -20.34 10.46
CA GLY A 227 12.47 -21.30 9.36
C GLY A 227 13.86 -21.39 8.73
N THR A 228 13.93 -21.76 7.45
CA THR A 228 15.18 -22.06 6.74
C THR A 228 15.37 -21.26 5.44
N GLN A 229 14.35 -20.48 5.02
CA GLN A 229 14.40 -19.71 3.79
C GLN A 229 14.96 -18.29 4.03
N GLY A 230 16.29 -18.20 4.13
CA GLY A 230 17.03 -16.96 4.36
C GLY A 230 17.09 -16.00 3.17
N THR A 231 16.79 -16.48 1.96
CA THR A 231 16.62 -15.61 0.79
C THR A 231 15.14 -15.56 0.42
N ARG A 232 14.57 -14.36 0.45
CA ARG A 232 13.16 -14.08 0.16
C ARG A 232 13.06 -13.17 -1.05
N GLN A 233 12.17 -13.51 -1.97
CA GLN A 233 11.96 -12.77 -3.21
C GLN A 233 10.47 -12.53 -3.45
N VAL A 234 10.16 -11.31 -3.86
CA VAL A 234 8.82 -10.89 -4.26
C VAL A 234 8.95 -10.05 -5.52
N TRP A 235 8.10 -10.33 -6.51
CA TRP A 235 8.01 -9.55 -7.73
C TRP A 235 6.82 -8.59 -7.63
N TYR A 236 6.93 -7.43 -8.28
CA TYR A 236 5.91 -6.39 -8.32
C TYR A 236 5.78 -5.85 -9.74
N ASP A 237 4.55 -5.54 -10.12
CA ASP A 237 4.23 -4.99 -11.43
C ASP A 237 2.89 -4.24 -11.37
N GLU A 238 2.59 -3.45 -12.40
CA GLU A 238 1.36 -2.66 -12.54
C GLU A 238 0.97 -1.92 -11.26
N ILE A 239 1.85 -1.03 -10.80
CA ILE A 239 1.63 -0.24 -9.60
C ILE A 239 1.01 1.10 -9.98
N VAL A 240 -0.17 1.38 -9.45
CA VAL A 240 -1.02 2.47 -9.88
C VAL A 240 -1.69 3.17 -8.71
N ALA A 241 -1.95 4.46 -8.86
CA ALA A 241 -2.80 5.21 -7.96
C ALA A 241 -3.71 6.16 -8.75
N GLY A 242 -4.91 6.41 -8.24
CA GLY A 242 -5.85 7.30 -8.90
C GLY A 242 -7.11 7.57 -8.09
N THR A 243 -8.10 8.16 -8.74
CA THR A 243 -9.33 8.64 -8.10
C THR A 243 -10.50 7.66 -8.16
N THR A 244 -10.42 6.65 -9.02
CA THR A 244 -11.46 5.63 -9.20
C THR A 244 -10.87 4.22 -9.11
N PHE A 245 -11.76 3.23 -8.95
CA PHE A 245 -11.34 1.83 -8.97
C PHE A 245 -10.64 1.45 -10.28
N ALA A 246 -11.16 1.92 -11.42
CA ALA A 246 -10.58 1.64 -12.74
C ALA A 246 -9.18 2.24 -12.91
N ASP A 247 -8.95 3.45 -12.38
CA ASP A 247 -7.62 4.11 -12.43
C ASP A 247 -6.54 3.32 -11.67
N ALA A 248 -6.97 2.49 -10.72
CA ALA A 248 -6.12 1.73 -9.82
C ALA A 248 -6.30 0.21 -9.95
N ASP A 249 -6.93 -0.29 -11.02
CA ASP A 249 -7.09 -1.72 -11.29
C ASP A 249 -5.99 -2.19 -12.26
N PRO A 250 -5.00 -2.97 -11.80
CA PRO A 250 -3.93 -3.52 -12.66
C PRO A 250 -4.39 -4.24 -13.93
N ASP A 251 -5.61 -4.78 -13.98
CA ASP A 251 -6.10 -5.49 -15.18
C ASP A 251 -6.58 -4.54 -16.28
N GLN A 252 -6.70 -3.25 -15.98
CA GLN A 252 -7.20 -2.21 -16.88
C GLN A 252 -6.09 -1.24 -17.32
N GLN A 253 -4.84 -1.57 -17.04
CA GLN A 253 -3.67 -0.73 -17.28
C GLN A 253 -2.96 -1.04 -18.60
#